data_AF-A0A961ALY9-F1
#
_entry.id   AF-A0A961ALY9-F1
#
_cell.length_a   1.000
_cell.length_b   1.000
_cell.length_c   1.000
_cell.angle_alpha   90.00
_cell.angle_beta   90.00
_cell.angle_gamma   90.00
#
_symmetry.space_group_name_H-M   'P 1'
#
loop_
_entity.id
_entity.type
_entity.pdbx_description
1 polymer ?
#
loop_
_entity_poly.entity_id
_entity_poly.type
_entity_poly.pdbx_seq_one_letter_code
_entity_poly.pdbx_strand_id
1 'polypeptide(L)' 'QPFCDGSHKGTGLGPHKFTLAEPSKVFLCNCKHSNNSPFCDGSHARITRQET' A
#
# COMPACT_ATOMS: atom_id res chain seq x y z
N GLN A 1 4.90 1.93 7.77
CA GLN A 1 3.91 1.59 6.72
C GLN A 1 2.52 2.03 7.21
N PRO A 2 1.63 2.62 6.41
CA PRO A 2 1.56 2.51 4.94
C PRO A 2 2.27 3.64 4.17
N PHE A 3 2.69 4.70 4.85
CA PHE A 3 3.38 5.83 4.23
C PHE A 3 4.85 5.54 3.94
N CYS A 4 5.36 6.19 2.91
CA CYS A 4 6.75 6.13 2.50
C CYS A 4 7.64 6.91 3.47
N ASP A 5 8.72 6.29 3.93
CA ASP A 5 9.77 6.88 4.77
C ASP A 5 11.09 7.13 4.01
N GLY A 6 11.15 6.73 2.73
CA GLY A 6 12.34 6.88 1.88
C GLY A 6 13.18 5.61 1.74
N SER A 7 12.81 4.49 2.38
CA SER A 7 13.55 3.22 2.28
C SER A 7 13.54 2.58 0.88
N HIS A 8 12.73 3.08 -0.06
CA HIS A 8 12.69 2.60 -1.45
C HIS A 8 13.90 3.05 -2.30
N LYS A 9 14.78 3.90 -1.78
CA LYS A 9 15.97 4.38 -2.50
C LYS A 9 16.82 3.19 -2.97
N GLY A 10 17.11 3.13 -4.26
CA GLY A 10 17.91 2.07 -4.89
C GLY A 10 17.14 0.84 -5.37
N THR A 11 15.84 0.72 -5.09
CA THR A 11 15.03 -0.43 -5.54
C THR A 11 14.33 -0.22 -6.88
N GLY A 12 14.38 1.01 -7.43
CA GLY A 12 13.62 1.41 -8.62
C GLY A 12 12.12 1.60 -8.38
N LEU A 13 11.62 1.29 -7.17
CA LEU A 13 10.22 1.47 -6.79
C LEU A 13 9.98 2.90 -6.31
N GLY A 14 8.80 3.46 -6.64
CA GLY A 14 8.35 4.76 -6.17
C GLY A 14 7.06 4.67 -5.34
N PRO A 15 6.81 5.62 -4.43
CA PRO A 15 5.55 5.66 -3.69
C PRO A 15 4.40 6.12 -4.59
N HIS A 16 3.20 5.57 -4.36
CA HIS A 16 1.97 6.08 -4.96
C HIS A 16 1.44 7.29 -4.18
N LYS A 17 1.53 8.47 -4.78
CA LYS A 17 0.93 9.71 -4.23
C LYS A 17 -0.57 9.71 -4.51
N PHE A 18 -1.36 10.08 -3.51
CA PHE A 18 -2.81 10.28 -3.65
C PHE A 18 -3.27 11.45 -2.78
N THR A 19 -4.45 11.96 -3.07
CA THR A 19 -5.10 13.03 -2.31
C THR A 19 -6.57 12.67 -2.15
N LEU A 20 -7.14 12.93 -0.98
CA LEU A 20 -8.57 12.77 -0.74
C LEU A 20 -9.24 14.12 -1.02
N ALA A 21 -10.32 14.12 -1.79
CA ALA A 21 -11.09 15.33 -2.05
C ALA A 21 -11.74 15.88 -0.77
N GLU A 22 -12.17 14.97 0.11
CA GLU A 22 -12.87 15.30 1.36
C GLU A 22 -12.31 14.49 2.54
N PRO A 23 -12.41 15.00 3.77
CA PRO A 23 -12.04 14.25 4.97
C PRO A 23 -12.85 12.96 5.08
N SER A 24 -12.20 11.82 4.94
CA SER A 24 -12.84 10.51 4.95
C SER A 24 -11.97 9.46 5.61
N LYS A 25 -12.61 8.46 6.22
CA LYS A 25 -11.93 7.29 6.74
C LYS A 25 -11.71 6.31 5.60
N VAL A 26 -10.45 6.02 5.29
CA VAL A 26 -10.05 5.06 4.25
C VAL A 26 -9.10 4.02 4.80
N PHE A 27 -9.06 2.86 4.15
CA PHE A 27 -8.13 1.78 4.48
C PHE A 27 -7.03 1.73 3.42
N LEU A 28 -5.78 1.89 3.83
CA LEU A 28 -4.63 1.83 2.92
C LEU A 28 -4.01 0.43 2.89
N CYS A 29 -3.49 0.07 1.73
CA CYS A 29 -2.85 -1.23 1.52
C CYS A 29 -1.51 -1.32 2.28
N ASN A 30 -1.38 -2.33 3.14
CA ASN A 30 -0.12 -2.66 3.81
C ASN A 30 0.56 -3.91 3.21
N CYS A 31 -0.18 -4.84 2.62
CA CYS A 31 0.39 -6.06 2.04
C CYS A 31 1.11 -5.86 0.69
N LYS A 32 0.91 -4.73 0.01
CA LYS A 32 1.50 -4.40 -1.31
C LYS A 32 1.02 -5.24 -2.49
N HIS A 33 -0.10 -5.94 -2.33
CA HIS A 33 -0.71 -6.76 -3.37
C HIS A 33 -2.14 -6.32 -3.75
N SER A 34 -2.53 -5.09 -3.39
CA SER A 34 -3.85 -4.59 -3.80
C SER A 34 -3.83 -4.17 -5.27
N ASN A 35 -4.86 -4.62 -6.00
CA ASN A 35 -5.17 -4.16 -7.36
C ASN A 35 -5.81 -2.76 -7.37
N ASN A 36 -6.19 -2.23 -6.21
CA ASN A 36 -6.74 -0.89 -6.01
C ASN A 36 -5.77 0.02 -5.21
N SER A 37 -4.45 -0.16 -5.41
CA SER A 37 -3.44 0.66 -4.73
C SER A 37 -3.69 2.17 -4.96
N PRO A 38 -3.63 3.01 -3.90
CA PRO A 38 -3.06 2.76 -2.58
C PRO A 38 -4.03 2.19 -1.53
N PHE A 39 -5.28 1.92 -1.90
CA PHE A 39 -6.33 1.47 -0.99
C PHE A 39 -6.29 -0.04 -0.75
N CYS A 40 -6.93 -0.48 0.34
CA CYS A 40 -7.13 -1.90 0.61
C CYS A 40 -8.34 -2.43 -0.17
N ASP A 41 -8.19 -3.57 -0.83
CA ASP A 41 -9.25 -4.30 -1.55
C ASP A 41 -9.48 -5.73 -1.00
N GLY A 42 -8.89 -6.04 0.15
CA GLY A 42 -8.98 -7.37 0.75
C GLY A 42 -8.04 -8.44 0.16
N SER A 43 -7.19 -8.11 -0.84
CA SER A 43 -6.27 -9.08 -1.44
C SER A 43 -5.37 -9.78 -0.42
N HIS A 44 -5.04 -9.08 0.69
CA HIS A 44 -4.25 -9.64 1.79
C HIS A 44 -4.84 -10.91 2.41
N ALA A 45 -6.16 -11.14 2.32
CA ALA A 45 -6.79 -12.33 2.86
C ALA A 45 -6.52 -13.60 2.04
N ARG A 46 -6.04 -13.45 0.79
CA ARG A 46 -5.77 -14.55 -0.14
C ARG A 46 -4.28 -14.85 -0.30
N ILE A 47 -3.44 -14.12 0.41
CA ILE A 47 -1.99 -14.22 0.29
C ILE A 47 -1.50 -14.87 1.58
N THR A 48 -1.03 -16.11 1.48
CA THR A 48 -0.25 -16.71 2.56
C THR A 48 1.01 -15.88 2.70
N ARG A 49 1.26 -15.30 3.88
CA ARG A 49 2.53 -14.64 4.16
C ARG A 49 3.63 -15.67 3.91
N GLN A 50 4.46 -15.43 2.90
CA GLN A 50 5.69 -16.18 2.75
C GLN A 50 6.62 -15.66 3.84
N GLU A 51 6.89 -16.51 4.83
CA GLU A 51 7.93 -16.26 5.82
C GLU A 51 9.27 -16.29 5.10
N THR A 52 10.05 -15.23 5.23
CA THR A 52 11.48 -15.15 4.91
C THR A 52 12.23 -14.83 6.17
#